data_AF-A0A7K2QHC0-F1
#
_entry.id   AF-A0A7K2QHC0-F1
#
_cell.length_a   1.000
_cell.length_b   1.000
_cell.length_c   1.000
_cell.angle_alpha   90.00
_cell.angle_beta   90.00
_cell.angle_gamma   90.00
#
_symmetry.space_group_name_H-M   'P 1'
#
loop_
_entity.id
_entity.type
_entity.pdbx_description
1 polymer ?
#
loop_
_entity_poly.entity_id
_entity_poly.type
_entity_poly.pdbx_seq_one_letter_code
_entity_poly.pdbx_strand_id
1 'polypeptide(L)'
;MTDQPTLATLTEEQLADLIAKATAFRNQPSLRQCLYPGCLREFDMAARMDGREPARPSWSGTGWRQVTRGPSTGSVCPDHVGIVTEHLPRTVDVPNGRWMVACACGWMSRSQTYGGLLRPLWEEHLLLAAGELAAPVTFAETPGRLSLAEHTEASLAELYEVLEDTEHDRAETRAAAQAMYKAWDWHRNTVGGIARAVNAVCNMMRLGVADTRDWSADRHDAYLWAVLIGWDDDTLKDVAARHRWNEHRVRYVREMRALLSPITDPQKQEAAE
;
A
#
# COMPACT_ATOMS: atom_id res chain seq x y z
N MET A 1 -4.53 -28.45 -21.20
CA MET A 1 -5.60 -28.59 -20.19
C MET A 1 -4.98 -29.32 -19.02
N THR A 2 -4.78 -28.64 -17.90
CA THR A 2 -4.34 -29.31 -16.67
C THR A 2 -5.59 -29.94 -16.05
N ASP A 3 -5.70 -31.26 -16.09
CA ASP A 3 -6.73 -32.02 -15.38
C ASP A 3 -6.64 -31.69 -13.90
N GLN A 4 -7.48 -30.75 -13.45
CA GLN A 4 -7.63 -30.52 -12.03
C GLN A 4 -8.31 -31.75 -11.43
N PRO A 5 -7.75 -32.36 -10.37
CA PRO A 5 -8.35 -33.51 -9.73
C PRO A 5 -9.77 -33.14 -9.25
N THR A 6 -10.75 -33.96 -9.63
CA THR A 6 -12.12 -33.83 -9.16
C THR A 6 -12.31 -34.59 -7.85
N LEU A 7 -13.38 -34.32 -7.10
CA LEU A 7 -13.68 -35.02 -5.84
C LEU A 7 -13.72 -36.55 -5.99
N ALA A 8 -14.02 -37.06 -7.20
CA ALA A 8 -14.08 -38.49 -7.50
C ALA A 8 -12.70 -39.14 -7.75
N THR A 9 -11.64 -38.36 -7.91
CA THR A 9 -10.29 -38.84 -8.28
C THR A 9 -9.25 -38.68 -7.16
N LEU A 10 -9.66 -38.18 -5.98
CA LEU A 10 -8.79 -37.99 -4.83
C LEU A 10 -8.63 -39.29 -4.04
N THR A 11 -7.39 -39.60 -3.62
CA THR A 11 -7.14 -40.69 -2.67
C THR A 11 -7.60 -40.30 -1.26
N GLU A 12 -7.80 -41.28 -0.37
CA GLU A 12 -8.17 -41.01 1.04
C GLU A 12 -7.15 -40.12 1.76
N GLU A 13 -5.85 -40.29 1.48
CA GLU A 13 -4.78 -39.44 2.03
C GLU A 13 -4.83 -38.01 1.49
N GLN A 14 -5.09 -37.83 0.19
CA GLN A 14 -5.24 -36.50 -0.41
C GLN A 14 -6.51 -35.80 0.08
N LEU A 15 -7.59 -36.54 0.31
CA LEU A 15 -8.81 -36.01 0.90
C LEU A 15 -8.58 -35.61 2.37
N ALA A 16 -7.89 -36.42 3.16
CA ALA A 16 -7.54 -36.09 4.54
C ALA A 16 -6.64 -34.84 4.62
N ASP A 17 -5.65 -34.72 3.73
CA ASP A 17 -4.79 -33.55 3.61
C ASP A 17 -5.58 -32.30 3.18
N LEU A 18 -6.48 -32.42 2.20
CA LEU A 18 -7.37 -31.32 1.81
C LEU A 18 -8.31 -30.89 2.93
N ILE A 19 -8.87 -31.83 3.68
CA ILE A 19 -9.70 -31.54 4.86
C ILE A 19 -8.86 -30.84 5.92
N ALA A 20 -7.64 -31.31 6.19
CA ALA A 20 -6.73 -30.69 7.14
C ALA A 20 -6.34 -29.26 6.71
N LYS A 21 -6.02 -29.04 5.43
CA LYS A 21 -5.70 -27.73 4.86
C LYS A 21 -6.90 -26.78 4.86
N ALA A 22 -8.08 -27.26 4.49
CA ALA A 22 -9.31 -26.46 4.53
C ALA A 22 -9.67 -26.08 5.98
N THR A 23 -9.49 -27.00 6.92
CA THR A 23 -9.69 -26.75 8.36
C THR A 23 -8.68 -25.75 8.90
N ALA A 24 -7.40 -25.90 8.54
CA ALA A 24 -6.35 -24.95 8.91
C ALA A 24 -6.60 -23.56 8.32
N PHE A 25 -6.98 -23.48 7.05
CA PHE A 25 -7.34 -22.23 6.37
C PHE A 25 -8.54 -21.54 7.04
N ARG A 26 -9.62 -22.30 7.33
CA ARG A 26 -10.80 -21.80 8.05
C ARG A 26 -10.46 -21.31 9.46
N ASN A 27 -9.48 -21.93 10.11
CA ASN A 27 -9.05 -21.59 11.45
C ASN A 27 -7.87 -20.59 11.48
N GLN A 28 -7.53 -19.97 10.34
CA GLN A 28 -6.54 -18.90 10.34
C GLN A 28 -7.05 -17.72 11.20
N PRO A 29 -6.21 -17.19 12.11
CA PRO A 29 -6.63 -16.12 13.00
C PRO A 29 -6.85 -14.83 12.20
N SER A 30 -8.01 -14.19 12.38
CA SER A 30 -8.28 -12.87 11.80
C SER A 30 -7.93 -11.79 12.82
N LEU A 31 -6.64 -11.58 13.02
CA LEU A 31 -6.14 -10.66 14.04
C LEU A 31 -6.48 -9.21 13.68
N ARG A 32 -7.11 -8.51 14.62
CA ARG A 32 -7.43 -7.09 14.54
C ARG A 32 -6.72 -6.36 15.67
N GLN A 33 -5.96 -5.34 15.33
CA GLN A 33 -5.23 -4.52 16.28
C GLN A 33 -6.11 -3.39 16.83
N CYS A 34 -5.76 -2.93 18.04
CA CYS A 34 -6.34 -1.75 18.64
C CYS A 34 -5.98 -0.51 17.81
N LEU A 35 -6.98 0.34 17.61
CA LEU A 35 -6.85 1.59 16.88
C LEU A 35 -6.07 2.66 17.67
N TYR A 36 -6.00 2.53 19.00
CA TYR A 36 -5.29 3.48 19.85
C TYR A 36 -3.77 3.47 19.55
N PRO A 37 -3.13 4.64 19.38
CA PRO A 37 -1.74 4.72 18.95
C PRO A 37 -0.80 3.97 19.92
N GLY A 38 0.13 3.19 19.38
CA GLY A 38 1.10 2.42 20.17
C GLY A 38 0.52 1.21 20.93
N CYS A 39 -0.80 0.99 20.90
CA CYS A 39 -1.40 -0.17 21.54
C CYS A 39 -1.16 -1.44 20.71
N LEU A 40 -0.35 -2.36 21.23
CA LEU A 40 -0.06 -3.66 20.59
C LEU A 40 -1.14 -4.71 20.86
N ARG A 41 -2.32 -4.30 21.30
CA ARG A 41 -3.40 -5.23 21.57
C ARG A 41 -4.06 -5.68 20.27
N GLU A 42 -4.35 -6.97 20.17
CA GLU A 42 -4.94 -7.72 19.07
C GLU A 42 -6.03 -8.68 19.57
N PHE A 43 -7.10 -8.86 18.82
CA PHE A 43 -8.04 -9.96 19.05
C PHE A 43 -8.34 -10.68 17.75
N ASP A 44 -8.66 -11.96 17.84
CA ASP A 44 -9.09 -12.75 16.70
C ASP A 44 -10.59 -12.53 16.44
N MET A 45 -10.89 -11.77 15.40
CA MET A 45 -12.26 -11.46 14.99
C MET A 45 -13.01 -12.71 14.50
N ALA A 46 -12.31 -13.64 13.84
CA ALA A 46 -12.93 -14.86 13.33
C ALA A 46 -13.33 -15.79 14.48
N ALA A 47 -12.43 -16.00 15.45
CA ALA A 47 -12.75 -16.76 16.66
C ALA A 47 -13.95 -16.16 17.41
N ARG A 48 -14.00 -14.83 17.57
CA ARG A 48 -15.13 -14.14 18.23
C ARG A 48 -16.45 -14.32 17.48
N MET A 49 -16.47 -14.16 16.16
CA MET A 49 -17.68 -14.30 15.35
C MET A 49 -18.20 -15.75 15.37
N ASP A 50 -17.31 -16.72 15.45
CA ASP A 50 -17.64 -18.15 15.53
C ASP A 50 -17.95 -18.65 16.95
N GLY A 51 -17.85 -17.77 17.97
CA GLY A 51 -18.05 -18.14 19.38
C GLY A 51 -16.97 -19.08 19.94
N ARG A 52 -15.78 -19.12 19.32
CA ARG A 52 -14.64 -19.96 19.71
C ARG A 52 -13.66 -19.19 20.59
N GLU A 53 -12.97 -19.92 21.47
CA GLU A 53 -11.87 -19.35 22.25
C GLU A 53 -10.64 -19.10 21.34
N PRO A 54 -10.05 -17.90 21.33
CA PRO A 54 -8.95 -17.56 20.45
C PRO A 54 -7.63 -18.21 20.89
N ALA A 55 -6.81 -18.60 19.93
CA ALA A 55 -5.60 -19.39 20.19
C ALA A 55 -4.44 -18.62 20.89
N ARG A 56 -4.36 -17.28 20.77
CA ARG A 56 -3.36 -16.37 21.40
C ARG A 56 -3.83 -14.89 21.39
N PRO A 57 -3.30 -13.97 22.24
CA PRO A 57 -2.72 -14.11 23.58
C PRO A 57 -3.71 -13.62 24.68
N SER A 58 -3.28 -13.69 25.94
CA SER A 58 -4.01 -13.66 27.24
C SER A 58 -5.05 -12.56 27.54
N TRP A 59 -5.40 -11.68 26.61
CA TRP A 59 -6.32 -10.55 26.83
C TRP A 59 -7.30 -10.35 25.67
N SER A 60 -7.74 -11.45 25.05
CA SER A 60 -8.81 -11.53 24.03
C SER A 60 -10.22 -11.11 24.50
N GLY A 61 -10.27 -10.24 25.52
CA GLY A 61 -11.42 -10.00 26.38
C GLY A 61 -12.70 -9.60 25.66
N THR A 62 -13.81 -9.85 26.34
CA THR A 62 -15.07 -9.16 26.13
C THR A 62 -14.88 -7.64 26.21
N GLY A 63 -15.62 -6.87 25.41
CA GLY A 63 -15.67 -5.41 25.53
C GLY A 63 -14.99 -4.60 24.43
N TRP A 64 -14.33 -5.25 23.44
CA TRP A 64 -13.86 -4.53 22.25
C TRP A 64 -15.03 -3.87 21.51
N ARG A 65 -14.80 -2.63 21.05
CA ARG A 65 -15.76 -1.84 20.27
C ARG A 65 -15.21 -1.52 18.89
N GLN A 66 -16.11 -1.32 17.93
CA GLN A 66 -15.75 -0.96 16.56
C GLN A 66 -16.00 0.53 16.32
N VAL A 67 -15.01 1.20 15.73
CA VAL A 67 -15.12 2.56 15.20
C VAL A 67 -15.36 2.45 13.69
N THR A 68 -16.53 2.89 13.24
CA THR A 68 -16.99 2.72 11.86
C THR A 68 -16.94 4.00 11.03
N ARG A 69 -16.61 5.15 11.65
CA ARG A 69 -16.62 6.47 11.01
C ARG A 69 -15.46 7.33 11.51
N GLY A 70 -15.10 8.33 10.70
CA GLY A 70 -14.02 9.26 10.99
C GLY A 70 -12.83 9.08 10.05
N PRO A 71 -11.66 9.67 10.38
CA PRO A 71 -10.45 9.56 9.57
C PRO A 71 -9.80 8.17 9.66
N SER A 72 -10.24 7.31 10.57
CA SER A 72 -9.81 5.92 10.67
C SER A 72 -10.94 5.03 11.15
N THR A 73 -11.01 3.82 10.59
CA THR A 73 -11.94 2.76 11.01
C THR A 73 -11.14 1.62 11.63
N GLY A 74 -11.65 1.01 12.70
CA GLY A 74 -10.91 -0.05 13.37
C GLY A 74 -11.62 -0.58 14.61
N SER A 75 -10.89 -1.34 15.40
CA SER A 75 -11.37 -1.88 16.67
C SER A 75 -10.60 -1.28 17.83
N VAL A 76 -11.24 -1.12 18.98
CA VAL A 76 -10.64 -0.52 20.18
C VAL A 76 -10.76 -1.52 21.32
N CYS A 77 -9.65 -1.74 22.04
CA CYS A 77 -9.61 -2.66 23.17
C CYS A 77 -10.33 -2.07 24.40
N PRO A 78 -10.78 -2.90 25.36
CA PRO A 78 -11.51 -2.44 26.55
C PRO A 78 -10.84 -1.29 27.32
N ASP A 79 -9.51 -1.30 27.42
CA ASP A 79 -8.74 -0.30 28.16
C ASP A 79 -8.75 1.08 27.48
N HIS A 80 -8.76 1.13 26.15
CA HIS A 80 -8.77 2.38 25.40
C HIS A 80 -10.17 2.79 24.92
N VAL A 81 -11.19 1.97 25.16
CA VAL A 81 -12.57 2.27 24.76
C VAL A 81 -13.04 3.58 25.40
N GLY A 82 -12.68 3.86 26.66
CA GLY A 82 -13.06 5.09 27.35
C GLY A 82 -12.57 6.33 26.59
N ILE A 83 -11.24 6.47 26.48
CA ILE A 83 -10.61 7.63 25.83
C ILE A 83 -11.02 7.78 24.37
N VAL A 84 -11.10 6.70 23.59
CA VAL A 84 -11.51 6.79 22.18
C VAL A 84 -12.99 7.17 22.04
N THR A 85 -13.86 6.75 22.97
CA THR A 85 -15.28 7.11 22.94
C THR A 85 -15.50 8.58 23.26
N GLU A 86 -14.77 9.12 24.23
CA GLU A 86 -14.79 10.55 24.58
C GLU A 86 -14.22 11.42 23.46
N HIS A 87 -13.28 10.87 22.69
CA HIS A 87 -12.58 11.55 21.61
C HIS A 87 -12.94 11.01 20.21
N LEU A 88 -14.21 10.66 19.99
CA LEU A 88 -14.67 10.15 18.70
C LEU A 88 -14.48 11.18 17.58
N PRO A 89 -13.82 10.82 16.46
CA PRO A 89 -13.54 11.75 15.39
C PRO A 89 -14.64 11.77 14.32
N ARG A 90 -14.85 12.93 13.73
CA ARG A 90 -15.60 13.11 12.49
C ARG A 90 -14.78 13.90 11.49
N THR A 91 -14.71 13.43 10.26
CA THR A 91 -14.13 14.19 9.14
C THR A 91 -15.10 15.29 8.71
N VAL A 92 -14.59 16.51 8.56
CA VAL A 92 -15.36 17.67 8.11
C VAL A 92 -14.70 18.25 6.87
N ASP A 93 -15.49 18.44 5.81
CA ASP A 93 -15.09 19.19 4.62
C ASP A 93 -15.11 20.69 4.92
N VAL A 94 -14.04 21.39 4.54
CA VAL A 94 -13.93 22.85 4.65
C VAL A 94 -13.65 23.44 3.26
N PRO A 95 -13.89 24.76 3.05
CA PRO A 95 -13.69 25.39 1.75
C PRO A 95 -12.30 25.15 1.14
N ASN A 96 -12.21 25.26 -0.19
CA ASN A 96 -11.00 25.03 -0.98
C ASN A 96 -10.49 23.58 -1.00
N GLY A 97 -11.41 22.60 -0.91
CA GLY A 97 -11.07 21.17 -1.01
C GLY A 97 -10.18 20.69 0.13
N ARG A 98 -10.37 21.26 1.32
CA ARG A 98 -9.61 20.94 2.52
C ARG A 98 -10.48 20.12 3.47
N TRP A 99 -9.82 19.38 4.35
CA TRP A 99 -10.46 18.53 5.35
C TRP A 99 -9.91 18.81 6.74
N MET A 100 -10.71 18.54 7.75
CA MET A 100 -10.26 18.57 9.15
C MET A 100 -10.92 17.46 9.95
N VAL A 101 -10.37 17.19 11.12
CA VAL A 101 -11.01 16.35 12.14
C VAL A 101 -11.70 17.25 13.15
N ALA A 102 -12.99 17.02 13.37
CA ALA A 102 -13.72 17.53 14.51
C ALA A 102 -13.97 16.38 15.49
N CYS A 103 -13.53 16.56 16.74
CA CYS A 103 -13.62 15.58 17.79
C CYS A 103 -14.84 15.82 18.68
N ALA A 104 -15.40 14.75 19.25
CA ALA A 104 -16.55 14.83 20.17
C ALA A 104 -16.29 15.70 21.40
N CYS A 105 -15.03 15.80 21.86
CA CYS A 105 -14.63 16.67 22.96
C CYS A 105 -14.52 18.16 22.58
N GLY A 106 -14.81 18.53 21.33
CA GLY A 106 -14.73 19.90 20.82
C GLY A 106 -13.37 20.27 20.22
N TRP A 107 -12.35 19.41 20.32
CA TRP A 107 -11.08 19.64 19.63
C TRP A 107 -11.24 19.59 18.11
N MET A 108 -10.48 20.44 17.42
CA MET A 108 -10.49 20.55 15.97
C MET A 108 -9.06 20.59 15.43
N SER A 109 -8.78 19.76 14.43
CA SER A 109 -7.48 19.79 13.77
C SER A 109 -7.34 21.01 12.86
N ARG A 110 -6.10 21.43 12.59
CA ARG A 110 -5.79 22.31 11.46
C ARG A 110 -6.28 21.71 10.14
N SER A 111 -6.82 22.55 9.25
CA SER A 111 -7.29 22.12 7.91
C SER A 111 -6.14 21.56 7.08
N GLN A 112 -6.36 20.41 6.43
CA GLN A 112 -5.41 19.70 5.60
C GLN A 112 -5.86 19.63 4.14
N THR A 113 -4.90 19.64 3.23
CA THR A 113 -5.14 19.35 1.79
C THR A 113 -4.90 17.89 1.44
N TYR A 114 -4.35 17.10 2.36
CA TYR A 114 -4.12 15.67 2.18
C TYR A 114 -4.86 14.88 3.28
N GLY A 115 -5.87 14.11 2.89
CA GLY A 115 -6.73 13.35 3.82
C GLY A 115 -5.96 12.33 4.66
N GLY A 116 -4.82 11.82 4.17
CA GLY A 116 -3.97 10.89 4.91
C GLY A 116 -3.39 11.44 6.21
N LEU A 117 -3.35 12.78 6.39
CA LEU A 117 -2.88 13.42 7.62
C LEU A 117 -3.94 13.50 8.72
N LEU A 118 -5.20 13.27 8.40
CA LEU A 118 -6.29 13.42 9.38
C LEU A 118 -6.20 12.37 10.49
N ARG A 119 -5.81 11.14 10.15
CA ARG A 119 -5.62 10.07 11.14
C ARG A 119 -4.47 10.39 12.10
N PRO A 120 -3.24 10.68 11.66
CA PRO A 120 -2.15 11.07 12.56
C PRO A 120 -2.49 12.26 13.47
N LEU A 121 -3.19 13.28 12.96
CA LEU A 121 -3.60 14.43 13.79
C LEU A 121 -4.59 14.04 14.89
N TRP A 122 -5.50 13.13 14.60
CA TRP A 122 -6.41 12.58 15.60
C TRP A 122 -5.69 11.68 16.61
N GLU A 123 -4.75 10.84 16.14
CA GLU A 123 -3.93 9.99 16.99
C GLU A 123 -3.06 10.81 17.96
N GLU A 124 -2.42 11.89 17.48
CA GLU A 124 -1.72 12.87 18.31
C GLU A 124 -2.65 13.47 19.38
N HIS A 125 -3.86 13.86 18.99
CA HIS A 125 -4.86 14.38 19.91
C HIS A 125 -5.25 13.38 21.01
N LEU A 126 -5.41 12.09 20.67
CA LEU A 126 -5.69 11.04 21.66
C LEU A 126 -4.56 10.93 22.69
N LEU A 127 -3.31 10.93 22.22
CA LEU A 127 -2.14 10.83 23.11
C LEU A 127 -2.02 12.05 24.03
N LEU A 128 -2.32 13.25 23.52
CA LEU A 128 -2.37 14.47 24.33
C LEU A 128 -3.48 14.41 25.38
N ALA A 129 -4.67 13.95 25.00
CA ALA A 129 -5.82 13.83 25.90
C ALA A 129 -5.60 12.78 27.00
N ALA A 130 -4.89 11.69 26.67
CA ALA A 130 -4.49 10.67 27.62
C ALA A 130 -3.31 11.11 28.52
N GLY A 131 -2.66 12.24 28.23
CA GLY A 131 -1.46 12.71 28.93
C GLY A 131 -0.20 11.89 28.61
N GLU A 132 -0.23 11.08 27.55
CA GLU A 132 0.90 10.24 27.10
C GLU A 132 1.87 11.00 26.20
N LEU A 133 1.42 12.09 25.58
CA LEU A 133 2.26 13.03 24.86
C LEU A 133 2.32 14.34 25.65
N ALA A 134 3.52 14.89 25.82
CA ALA A 134 3.66 16.25 26.34
C ALA A 134 3.01 17.22 25.36
N ALA A 135 2.19 18.15 25.86
CA ALA A 135 1.66 19.22 25.03
C ALA A 135 2.82 19.90 24.30
N PRO A 136 2.72 20.08 22.97
CA PRO A 136 3.74 20.85 22.26
C PRO A 136 3.85 22.18 22.99
N VAL A 137 5.08 22.49 23.42
CA VAL A 137 5.43 23.72 24.10
C VAL A 137 4.77 24.84 23.30
N THR A 138 3.75 25.47 23.88
CA THR A 138 3.06 26.54 23.18
C THR A 138 4.10 27.61 22.86
N PHE A 139 3.92 28.37 21.78
CA PHE A 139 4.88 29.42 21.38
C PHE A 139 5.24 30.41 22.50
N ALA A 140 4.51 30.43 23.62
CA ALA A 140 4.81 31.19 24.82
C ALA A 140 6.04 30.70 25.62
N GLU A 141 6.54 29.48 25.38
CA GLU A 141 7.57 28.83 26.22
C GLU A 141 8.83 28.45 25.44
N THR A 142 9.22 29.22 24.41
CA THR A 142 10.56 29.07 23.83
C THR A 142 11.55 29.93 24.63
N PRO A 143 12.49 29.35 25.41
CA PRO A 143 13.45 30.13 26.18
C PRO A 143 14.26 31.02 25.23
N GLY A 144 14.23 32.34 25.45
CA GLY A 144 14.99 33.32 24.66
C GLY A 144 14.18 34.15 23.64
N ARG A 145 12.86 33.94 23.52
CA ARG A 145 12.01 34.80 22.70
C ARG A 145 11.47 35.99 23.51
N LEU A 146 11.57 37.20 22.97
CA LEU A 146 11.04 38.41 23.59
C LEU A 146 9.50 38.35 23.67
N SER A 147 8.92 38.93 24.71
CA SER A 147 7.46 39.12 24.77
C SER A 147 7.00 40.14 23.72
N LEU A 148 5.72 40.12 23.33
CA LEU A 148 5.17 41.05 22.32
C LEU A 148 5.43 42.53 22.66
N ALA A 149 5.45 42.87 23.95
CA ALA A 149 5.71 44.21 24.44
C ALA A 149 7.19 44.62 24.36
N GLU A 150 8.11 43.66 24.26
CA GLU A 150 9.56 43.88 24.19
C GLU A 150 10.09 43.87 22.75
N HIS A 151 9.23 43.56 21.78
CA HIS A 151 9.57 43.62 20.38
C HIS A 151 9.69 45.08 19.90
N THR A 152 10.87 45.43 19.39
CA THR A 152 11.08 46.66 18.62
C THR A 152 10.61 46.47 17.18
N GLU A 153 10.36 47.57 16.47
CA GLU A 153 10.00 47.54 15.05
C GLU A 153 11.01 46.76 14.19
N ALA A 154 12.30 46.88 14.49
CA ALA A 154 13.36 46.12 13.83
C ALA A 154 13.26 44.60 14.10
N SER A 155 12.99 44.20 15.35
CA SER A 155 12.82 42.77 15.69
C SER A 155 11.55 42.16 15.09
N LEU A 156 10.52 42.96 14.86
CA LEU A 156 9.31 42.52 14.16
C LEU A 156 9.57 42.40 12.66
N ALA A 157 10.29 43.33 12.06
CA ALA A 157 10.66 43.27 10.64
C ALA A 157 11.45 41.99 10.32
N GLU A 158 12.45 41.65 11.15
CA GLU A 158 13.23 40.41 11.01
C GLU A 158 12.34 39.15 11.12
N LEU A 159 11.37 39.14 12.05
CA LEU A 159 10.42 38.02 12.15
C LEU A 159 9.48 37.92 10.94
N TYR A 160 9.10 39.05 10.34
CA TYR A 160 8.29 39.05 9.12
C TYR A 160 9.10 38.59 7.90
N GLU A 161 10.37 38.98 7.78
CA GLU A 161 11.26 38.49 6.72
C GLU A 161 11.45 36.97 6.82
N VAL A 162 11.72 36.44 8.01
CA VAL A 162 11.83 34.99 8.23
C VAL A 162 10.52 34.25 7.91
N LEU A 163 9.37 34.86 8.21
CA LEU A 163 8.07 34.31 7.85
C LEU A 163 7.88 34.29 6.33
N GLU A 164 8.22 35.37 5.65
CA GLU A 164 8.13 35.50 4.18
C GLU A 164 9.03 34.47 3.49
N ASP A 165 10.28 34.30 3.95
CA ASP A 165 11.19 33.26 3.48
C ASP A 165 10.61 31.86 3.69
N THR A 166 10.04 31.59 4.87
CA THR A 166 9.43 30.29 5.18
C THR A 166 8.19 30.01 4.30
N GLU A 167 7.39 31.03 4.01
CA GLU A 167 6.25 30.91 3.11
C GLU A 167 6.69 30.69 1.65
N HIS A 168 7.77 31.36 1.23
CA HIS A 168 8.39 31.17 -0.07
C HIS A 168 8.92 29.73 -0.24
N ASP A 169 9.71 29.25 0.71
CA ASP A 169 10.25 27.88 0.74
C ASP A 169 9.15 26.83 0.69
N ARG A 170 8.04 27.09 1.40
CA ARG A 170 6.86 26.21 1.39
C ARG A 170 6.18 26.19 0.02
N ALA A 171 6.08 27.32 -0.66
CA ALA A 171 5.53 27.42 -2.00
C ALA A 171 6.41 26.68 -3.02
N GLU A 172 7.73 26.86 -2.95
CA GLU A 172 8.68 26.14 -3.79
C GLU A 172 8.64 24.64 -3.57
N THR A 173 8.65 24.20 -2.30
CA THR A 173 8.54 22.78 -1.92
C THR A 173 7.24 22.17 -2.43
N ARG A 174 6.12 22.91 -2.34
CA ARG A 174 4.82 22.47 -2.87
C ARG A 174 4.85 22.36 -4.39
N ALA A 175 5.47 23.31 -5.09
CA ALA A 175 5.61 23.27 -6.55
C ALA A 175 6.46 22.07 -6.99
N ALA A 176 7.59 21.83 -6.31
CA ALA A 176 8.46 20.68 -6.55
C ALA A 176 7.72 19.34 -6.31
N ALA A 177 6.99 19.22 -5.19
CA ALA A 177 6.20 18.03 -4.88
C ALA A 177 5.07 17.78 -5.91
N GLN A 178 4.40 18.84 -6.37
CA GLN A 178 3.40 18.74 -7.43
C GLN A 178 4.00 18.34 -8.78
N ALA A 179 5.17 18.87 -9.13
CA ALA A 179 5.89 18.49 -10.35
C ALA A 179 6.32 17.02 -10.29
N MET A 180 6.87 16.58 -9.15
CA MET A 180 7.23 15.17 -8.91
C MET A 180 6.00 14.25 -9.00
N TYR A 181 4.89 14.62 -8.37
CA TYR A 181 3.66 13.83 -8.42
C TYR A 181 3.10 13.72 -9.84
N LYS A 182 3.09 14.83 -10.61
CA LYS A 182 2.66 14.83 -12.02
C LYS A 182 3.58 13.97 -12.88
N ALA A 183 4.89 14.06 -12.68
CA ALA A 183 5.86 13.23 -13.40
C ALA A 183 5.69 11.75 -13.05
N TRP A 184 5.49 11.42 -11.76
CA TRP A 184 5.20 10.07 -11.30
C TRP A 184 3.89 9.53 -11.86
N ASP A 185 2.80 10.30 -11.82
CA ASP A 185 1.50 9.87 -12.36
C ASP A 185 1.55 9.69 -13.88
N TRP A 186 2.23 10.60 -14.60
CA TRP A 186 2.49 10.44 -16.03
C TRP A 186 3.31 9.17 -16.32
N HIS A 187 4.40 8.94 -15.59
CA HIS A 187 5.20 7.72 -15.73
C HIS A 187 4.38 6.47 -15.39
N ARG A 188 3.62 6.47 -14.30
CA ARG A 188 2.77 5.35 -13.90
C ARG A 188 1.69 5.03 -14.93
N ASN A 189 1.03 6.04 -15.49
CA ASN A 189 -0.01 5.85 -16.49
C ASN A 189 0.56 5.45 -17.86
N THR A 190 1.70 6.03 -18.25
CA THR A 190 2.38 5.72 -19.51
C THR A 190 2.99 4.32 -19.45
N VAL A 191 3.77 4.02 -18.41
CA VAL A 191 4.39 2.70 -18.20
C VAL A 191 3.33 1.64 -17.90
N GLY A 192 2.30 1.95 -17.12
CA GLY A 192 1.17 1.05 -16.87
C GLY A 192 0.33 0.79 -18.13
N GLY A 193 0.18 1.77 -19.01
CA GLY A 193 -0.43 1.60 -20.34
C GLY A 193 0.40 0.67 -21.23
N ILE A 194 1.72 0.89 -21.29
CA ILE A 194 2.66 0.03 -22.02
C ILE A 194 2.64 -1.39 -21.47
N ALA A 195 2.67 -1.57 -20.14
CA ALA A 195 2.62 -2.88 -19.49
C ALA A 195 1.32 -3.64 -19.82
N ARG A 196 0.17 -2.95 -19.83
CA ARG A 196 -1.11 -3.56 -20.25
C ARG A 196 -1.12 -3.93 -21.73
N ALA A 197 -0.56 -3.08 -22.60
CA ALA A 197 -0.46 -3.37 -24.03
C ALA A 197 0.46 -4.57 -24.30
N VAL A 198 1.64 -4.61 -23.66
CA VAL A 198 2.57 -5.74 -23.74
C VAL A 198 1.93 -7.03 -23.23
N ASN A 199 1.23 -6.99 -22.09
CA ASN A 199 0.52 -8.15 -21.57
C ASN A 199 -0.64 -8.60 -22.47
N ALA A 200 -1.37 -7.66 -23.10
CA ALA A 200 -2.40 -8.00 -24.07
C ALA A 200 -1.80 -8.67 -25.33
N VAL A 201 -0.63 -8.20 -25.80
CA VAL A 201 0.11 -8.83 -26.90
C VAL A 201 0.62 -10.22 -26.50
N CYS A 202 1.24 -10.37 -25.32
CA CYS A 202 1.68 -11.68 -24.82
C CYS A 202 0.50 -12.66 -24.68
N ASN A 203 -0.64 -12.19 -24.16
CA ASN A 203 -1.85 -13.01 -24.06
C ASN A 203 -2.40 -13.35 -25.45
N MET A 204 -2.39 -12.43 -26.42
CA MET A 204 -2.76 -12.73 -27.81
C MET A 204 -1.80 -13.74 -28.44
N MET A 205 -0.50 -13.65 -28.17
CA MET A 205 0.48 -14.61 -28.70
C MET A 205 0.32 -16.00 -28.07
N ARG A 206 0.03 -16.08 -26.76
CA ARG A 206 -0.22 -17.33 -26.02
C ARG A 206 -1.59 -17.94 -26.34
N LEU A 207 -2.62 -17.12 -26.48
CA LEU A 207 -4.02 -17.53 -26.65
C LEU A 207 -4.49 -17.45 -28.09
N GLY A 208 -3.66 -16.98 -29.02
CA GLY A 208 -3.97 -16.69 -30.42
C GLY A 208 -4.82 -17.76 -31.06
N VAL A 209 -6.13 -17.50 -31.02
CA VAL A 209 -7.24 -18.35 -31.43
C VAL A 209 -7.31 -18.39 -32.96
N ALA A 210 -6.65 -19.38 -33.53
CA ALA A 210 -7.12 -20.22 -34.65
C ALA A 210 -5.96 -21.18 -34.95
N ASP A 211 -6.11 -22.44 -34.52
CA ASP A 211 -5.25 -23.60 -34.78
C ASP A 211 -3.95 -23.39 -35.59
N THR A 212 -2.81 -23.79 -35.00
CA THR A 212 -1.51 -24.15 -35.65
C THR A 212 -0.46 -23.08 -35.98
N ARG A 213 -0.51 -21.85 -35.48
CA ARG A 213 0.62 -20.92 -35.73
C ARG A 213 1.90 -21.34 -34.98
N ASP A 214 2.88 -21.86 -35.72
CA ASP A 214 4.23 -22.12 -35.21
C ASP A 214 5.04 -20.81 -35.17
N TRP A 215 5.15 -20.23 -33.98
CA TRP A 215 5.94 -19.03 -33.71
C TRP A 215 7.45 -19.21 -33.93
N SER A 216 7.92 -20.45 -34.10
CA SER A 216 9.32 -20.76 -34.43
C SER A 216 9.58 -20.82 -35.94
N ALA A 217 8.56 -20.73 -36.79
CA ALA A 217 8.67 -20.91 -38.24
C ALA A 217 9.21 -19.66 -38.95
N ASP A 218 8.75 -18.46 -38.59
CA ASP A 218 9.27 -17.19 -39.12
C ASP A 218 10.34 -16.59 -38.20
N ARG A 219 11.34 -15.94 -38.80
CA ARG A 219 12.49 -15.37 -38.08
C ARG A 219 12.10 -14.20 -37.16
N HIS A 220 11.17 -13.36 -37.59
CA HIS A 220 10.73 -12.18 -36.82
C HIS A 220 9.78 -12.60 -35.70
N ASP A 221 8.86 -13.52 -36.00
CA ASP A 221 7.96 -14.11 -35.00
C ASP A 221 8.73 -14.85 -33.92
N ALA A 222 9.73 -15.66 -34.30
CA ALA A 222 10.57 -16.38 -33.35
C ALA A 222 11.35 -15.43 -32.44
N TYR A 223 11.81 -14.31 -32.99
CA TYR A 223 12.51 -13.26 -32.24
C TYR A 223 11.57 -12.54 -31.27
N LEU A 224 10.38 -12.15 -31.71
CA LEU A 224 9.37 -11.50 -30.86
C LEU A 224 8.92 -12.42 -29.73
N TRP A 225 8.69 -13.70 -30.02
CA TRP A 225 8.38 -14.70 -29.00
C TRP A 225 9.52 -14.85 -27.99
N ALA A 226 10.77 -14.91 -28.45
CA ALA A 226 11.93 -15.05 -27.58
C ALA A 226 12.09 -13.88 -26.60
N VAL A 227 11.78 -12.66 -27.04
CA VAL A 227 11.90 -11.44 -26.22
C VAL A 227 10.71 -11.28 -25.27
N LEU A 228 9.49 -11.57 -25.70
CA LEU A 228 8.26 -11.26 -24.94
C LEU A 228 7.77 -12.40 -24.05
N ILE A 229 7.91 -13.65 -24.49
CA ILE A 229 7.44 -14.84 -23.75
C ILE A 229 8.63 -15.64 -23.25
N GLY A 230 9.64 -15.82 -24.10
CA GLY A 230 10.82 -16.63 -23.82
C GLY A 230 10.67 -18.06 -24.33
N TRP A 231 11.82 -18.64 -24.67
CA TRP A 231 11.99 -20.06 -24.94
C TRP A 231 12.77 -20.67 -23.76
N ASP A 232 12.63 -21.98 -23.55
CA ASP A 232 13.62 -22.68 -22.73
C ASP A 232 14.99 -22.68 -23.44
N ASP A 233 16.07 -22.95 -22.69
CA ASP A 233 17.43 -22.78 -23.20
C ASP A 233 17.77 -23.71 -24.35
N ASP A 234 17.14 -24.89 -24.44
CA ASP A 234 17.41 -25.85 -25.50
C ASP A 234 16.61 -25.50 -26.77
N THR A 235 15.34 -25.13 -26.62
CA THR A 235 14.52 -24.61 -27.72
C THR A 235 15.09 -23.31 -28.28
N LEU A 236 15.64 -22.42 -27.43
CA LEU A 236 16.29 -21.19 -27.89
C LEU A 236 17.51 -21.50 -28.77
N LYS A 237 18.33 -22.49 -28.41
CA LYS A 237 19.48 -22.91 -29.22
C LYS A 237 19.02 -23.47 -30.58
N ASP A 238 17.99 -24.30 -30.57
CA ASP A 238 17.45 -24.91 -31.80
C ASP A 238 16.85 -23.86 -32.75
N VAL A 239 16.08 -22.91 -32.22
CA VAL A 239 15.50 -21.79 -32.98
C VAL A 239 16.60 -20.84 -33.48
N ALA A 240 17.60 -20.55 -32.65
CA ALA A 240 18.75 -19.74 -33.03
C ALA A 240 19.56 -20.39 -34.17
N ALA A 241 19.79 -21.70 -34.11
CA ALA A 241 20.45 -22.45 -35.18
C ALA A 241 19.63 -22.42 -36.47
N ARG A 242 18.31 -22.67 -36.38
CA ARG A 242 17.37 -22.66 -37.52
C ARG A 242 17.35 -21.32 -38.24
N HIS A 243 17.38 -20.21 -37.50
CA HIS A 243 17.31 -18.85 -38.04
C HIS A 243 18.65 -18.15 -38.18
N ARG A 244 19.76 -18.87 -37.97
CA ARG A 244 21.15 -18.37 -38.05
C ARG A 244 21.37 -17.13 -37.18
N TRP A 245 20.87 -17.15 -35.94
CA TRP A 245 21.15 -16.10 -34.97
C TRP A 245 22.59 -16.27 -34.46
N ASN A 246 23.36 -15.19 -34.54
CA ASN A 246 24.71 -15.18 -33.97
C ASN A 246 24.65 -15.04 -32.43
N GLU A 247 25.77 -15.30 -31.77
CA GLU A 247 25.89 -15.22 -30.30
C GLU A 247 25.47 -13.85 -29.77
N HIS A 248 25.80 -12.78 -30.49
CA HIS A 248 25.37 -11.42 -30.14
C HIS A 248 23.85 -11.31 -30.05
N ARG A 249 23.12 -11.85 -31.03
CA ARG A 249 21.66 -11.78 -31.08
C ARG A 249 21.01 -12.64 -30.01
N VAL A 250 21.56 -13.82 -29.72
CA VAL A 250 21.09 -14.67 -28.61
C VAL A 250 21.30 -13.98 -27.27
N ARG A 251 22.47 -13.36 -27.06
CA ARG A 251 22.75 -12.56 -25.85
C ARG A 251 21.78 -11.39 -25.72
N TYR A 252 21.54 -10.65 -26.81
CA TYR A 252 20.62 -9.51 -26.82
C TYR A 252 19.17 -9.94 -26.52
N VAL A 253 18.72 -11.07 -27.05
CA VAL A 253 17.39 -11.64 -26.72
C VAL A 253 17.28 -11.93 -25.23
N ARG A 254 18.29 -12.57 -24.63
CA ARG A 254 18.32 -12.86 -23.19
C ARG A 254 18.30 -11.59 -22.34
N GLU A 255 19.06 -10.57 -22.75
CA GLU A 255 19.10 -9.27 -22.08
C GLU A 255 17.74 -8.56 -22.14
N MET A 256 17.13 -8.47 -23.33
CA MET A 256 15.81 -7.86 -23.49
C MET A 256 14.73 -8.63 -22.73
N ARG A 257 14.82 -9.97 -22.70
CA ARG A 257 13.90 -10.81 -21.92
C ARG A 257 14.02 -10.55 -20.42
N ALA A 258 15.23 -10.38 -19.91
CA ALA A 258 15.47 -10.06 -18.50
C ALA A 258 14.88 -8.68 -18.14
N LEU A 259 15.03 -7.68 -19.01
CA LEU A 259 14.46 -6.35 -18.82
C LEU A 259 12.93 -6.33 -18.84
N LEU A 260 12.31 -7.17 -19.69
CA LEU A 260 10.85 -7.21 -19.84
C LEU A 260 10.15 -8.18 -18.87
N SER A 261 10.90 -9.10 -18.25
CA SER A 261 10.36 -10.11 -17.32
C SER A 261 9.48 -9.55 -16.18
N PRO A 262 9.80 -8.40 -15.56
CA PRO A 262 8.94 -7.82 -14.52
C PRO A 262 7.54 -7.43 -15.02
N ILE A 263 7.40 -7.18 -16.33
CA ILE A 263 6.14 -6.78 -16.96
C ILE A 263 5.39 -8.01 -17.48
N THR A 264 6.11 -8.97 -18.06
CA THR A 264 5.54 -10.13 -18.78
C THR A 264 5.25 -11.35 -17.90
N ASP A 265 5.88 -11.46 -16.71
CA ASP A 265 5.76 -12.61 -15.78
C ASP A 265 5.62 -12.17 -14.31
N PRO A 266 4.61 -11.36 -13.96
CA PRO A 266 4.45 -10.83 -12.60
C PRO A 266 4.34 -11.93 -11.52
N GLN A 267 3.78 -13.09 -11.85
CA GLN A 267 3.59 -14.22 -10.93
C GLN A 267 4.90 -14.91 -10.49
N LYS A 268 6.01 -14.75 -11.22
CA LYS A 268 7.31 -15.29 -10.81
C LYS A 268 8.02 -14.42 -9.75
N GLN A 269 7.64 -13.16 -9.62
CA GLN A 269 8.22 -12.26 -8.62
C GLN A 269 7.57 -12.45 -7.24
N GLU A 270 6.25 -12.66 -7.17
CA GLU A 270 5.54 -12.94 -5.91
C GLU A 270 5.91 -14.30 -5.26
N ALA A 271 6.55 -15.21 -6.01
CA ALA A 271 7.01 -16.51 -5.50
C ALA A 271 8.49 -16.50 -5.07
N ALA A 272 9.21 -15.39 -5.27
CA ALA A 272 10.62 -15.22 -4.94
C ALA A 272 10.87 -14.30 -3.73
N GLU A 273 9.80 -13.72 -3.16
CA GLU A 273 9.76 -13.02 -1.88
C GLU A 273 9.11 -13.90 -0.80
#